data_AF-A0A2Z7A072-F1
#
_entry.id   AF-A0A2Z7A072-F1
#
_cell.length_a   1.000
_cell.length_b   1.000
_cell.length_c   1.000
_cell.angle_alpha   90.00
_cell.angle_beta   90.00
_cell.angle_gamma   90.00
#
_symmetry.space_group_name_H-M   'P 1'
#
loop_
_entity.id
_entity.type
_entity.pdbx_description
1 polymer ?
#
loop_
_entity_poly.entity_id
_entity_poly.type
_entity_poly.pdbx_seq_one_letter_code
_entity_poly.pdbx_strand_id
1 'polypeptide(L)'
;MRDFPSCFGENGVQVADASSSGVAARKGPHNSVTCIYRCEAFFVLEKEGSKCFEVNARKIQVFWDLSSAKFGSGPEPFEGYYVAVVCKGEMVLLIGDLRKEAFKKTGAVGAFSNAMFISKREHISGKRVYGTKAQFCDNGQIHDLRIECDSSTSDEPRLLIHIDAKPVMQVKHLQWKFRGNYSILVDGLPVEVYWDVHNWLFGSSLGNAVFMFQTSLSADKLWSSPTLPDSSECSWTCCENFSDSKVPGLGFSFFLYAWKNE
;
A
#
# COMPACT_ATOMS: atom_id res chain seq x y z
N MET A 1 8.02 -19.71 -21.64
CA MET A 1 6.84 -18.98 -21.16
C MET A 1 6.89 -19.10 -19.64
N ARG A 2 7.24 -18.02 -18.93
CA ARG A 2 7.20 -18.06 -17.45
C ARG A 2 5.74 -17.87 -17.09
N ASP A 3 5.09 -18.93 -16.63
CA ASP A 3 3.75 -18.84 -16.07
C ASP A 3 3.85 -17.92 -14.86
N PHE A 4 3.39 -16.69 -15.01
CA PHE A 4 3.18 -15.82 -13.87
C PHE A 4 2.00 -16.42 -13.11
N PRO A 5 2.18 -16.91 -11.85
CA PRO A 5 1.00 -17.08 -11.00
C PRO A 5 0.27 -15.74 -10.98
N SER A 6 -1.06 -15.76 -11.00
CA SER A 6 -1.89 -14.57 -11.15
C SER A 6 -1.72 -13.63 -9.95
N CYS A 7 -0.65 -12.83 -9.95
CA CYS A 7 -0.42 -11.82 -8.95
C CYS A 7 -1.33 -10.64 -9.31
N PHE A 8 -2.40 -10.48 -8.53
CA PHE A 8 -3.29 -9.33 -8.62
C PHE A 8 -2.87 -8.29 -7.58
N GLY A 9 -2.71 -7.04 -8.03
CA GLY A 9 -2.38 -5.89 -7.19
C GLY A 9 -3.50 -4.85 -7.22
N GLU A 10 -3.97 -4.40 -6.06
CA GLU A 10 -4.89 -3.26 -5.92
C GLU A 10 -4.28 -2.22 -4.99
N ASN A 11 -4.37 -0.96 -5.37
CA ASN A 11 -3.64 0.12 -4.74
C ASN A 11 -4.55 1.30 -4.45
N GLY A 12 -4.51 1.81 -3.22
CA GLY A 12 -5.20 3.01 -2.78
C GLY A 12 -4.26 4.20 -2.71
N VAL A 13 -4.62 5.28 -3.40
CA VAL A 13 -3.90 6.55 -3.42
C VAL A 13 -4.81 7.64 -2.92
N GLN A 14 -4.34 8.46 -2.00
CA GLN A 14 -5.05 9.64 -1.52
C GLN A 14 -4.45 10.90 -2.14
N VAL A 15 -5.31 11.78 -2.62
CA VAL A 15 -4.96 13.08 -3.18
C VAL A 15 -5.51 14.16 -2.25
N ALA A 16 -4.65 15.12 -1.88
CA ALA A 16 -5.05 16.32 -1.16
C ALA A 16 -4.77 17.58 -2.01
N ASP A 17 -5.66 18.57 -1.93
CA ASP A 17 -5.49 19.85 -2.61
C ASP A 17 -4.22 20.56 -2.13
N ALA A 18 -3.33 20.91 -3.06
CA ALA A 18 -2.22 21.81 -2.78
C ALA A 18 -2.82 23.20 -2.51
N SER A 19 -2.80 23.64 -1.24
CA SER A 19 -3.24 24.98 -0.90
C SER A 19 -2.31 25.97 -1.58
N SER A 20 -2.83 26.72 -2.56
CA SER A 20 -2.08 27.77 -3.22
C SER A 20 -1.60 28.78 -2.18
N SER A 21 -0.28 28.91 -2.06
CA SER A 21 0.37 29.91 -1.22
C SER A 21 0.17 31.29 -1.86
N GLY A 22 -0.93 31.95 -1.51
CA GLY A 22 -1.21 33.31 -1.95
C GLY A 22 -2.40 33.92 -1.20
N VAL A 23 -2.08 34.63 -0.12
CA VAL A 23 -2.94 35.56 0.62
C VAL A 23 -4.13 34.94 1.37
N ALA A 24 -3.96 34.81 2.69
CA ALA A 24 -5.01 34.72 3.72
C ALA A 24 -6.28 33.92 3.38
N ALA A 25 -6.13 32.63 3.04
CA ALA A 25 -7.26 31.73 2.90
C ALA A 25 -7.68 31.15 4.27
N ARG A 26 -8.93 31.42 4.68
CA ARG A 26 -9.60 30.76 5.80
C ARG A 26 -9.45 29.23 5.66
N LYS A 27 -8.98 28.56 6.71
CA LYS A 27 -8.92 27.08 6.79
C LYS A 27 -10.32 26.49 6.64
N GLY A 28 -10.72 26.18 5.41
CA GLY A 28 -11.80 25.24 5.12
C GLY A 28 -11.31 23.79 5.27
N PRO A 29 -12.23 22.81 5.35
CA PRO A 29 -11.87 21.40 5.39
C PRO A 29 -11.04 21.03 4.15
N HIS A 30 -9.93 20.31 4.36
CA HIS A 30 -9.14 19.75 3.25
C HIS A 30 -9.99 18.68 2.56
N ASN A 31 -10.40 18.94 1.31
CA ASN A 31 -11.03 17.91 0.50
C ASN A 31 -9.95 16.89 0.11
N SER A 32 -10.09 15.65 0.55
CA SER A 32 -9.22 14.55 0.14
C SER A 32 -10.01 13.53 -0.67
N VAL A 33 -9.43 13.07 -1.78
CA VAL A 33 -10.04 12.06 -2.66
C VAL A 33 -9.18 10.82 -2.64
N THR A 34 -9.79 9.66 -2.38
CA THR A 34 -9.14 8.37 -2.51
C THR A 34 -9.43 7.76 -3.87
N CYS A 35 -8.38 7.51 -4.65
CA CYS A 35 -8.42 6.76 -5.90
C CYS A 35 -7.91 5.35 -5.65
N ILE A 36 -8.71 4.35 -6.00
CA ILE A 36 -8.28 2.95 -5.99
C ILE A 36 -8.09 2.52 -7.44
N TYR A 37 -6.88 2.07 -7.78
CA TYR A 37 -6.62 1.47 -9.08
C TYR A 37 -6.25 0.00 -8.89
N ARG A 38 -6.68 -0.83 -9.85
CA ARG A 38 -6.34 -2.24 -9.90
C ARG A 38 -5.43 -2.48 -11.10
N CYS A 39 -4.28 -3.09 -10.85
CA CYS A 39 -3.40 -3.59 -11.90
C CYS A 39 -3.73 -5.06 -12.12
N GLU A 40 -4.55 -5.33 -13.14
CA GLU A 40 -4.76 -6.68 -13.65
C GLU A 40 -3.74 -6.97 -14.76
N ALA A 41 -3.38 -8.24 -14.95
CA ALA A 41 -2.47 -8.67 -16.04
C ALA A 41 -2.94 -8.22 -17.44
N PHE A 42 -4.19 -7.77 -17.58
CA PHE A 42 -4.75 -7.18 -18.79
C PHE A 42 -4.02 -5.92 -19.29
N PHE A 43 -3.39 -5.13 -18.40
CA PHE A 43 -2.59 -3.95 -18.81
C PHE A 43 -1.34 -4.30 -19.64
N VAL A 44 -0.98 -5.58 -19.75
CA VAL A 44 0.15 -6.03 -20.59
C VAL A 44 -0.15 -5.89 -22.09
N LEU A 45 -1.43 -5.81 -22.50
CA LEU A 45 -1.84 -5.73 -23.91
C LEU A 45 -1.87 -4.29 -24.45
N GLU A 46 -2.39 -3.32 -23.69
CA GLU A 46 -2.41 -1.89 -24.07
C GLU A 46 -1.44 -1.10 -23.19
N LYS A 47 -0.15 -1.14 -23.58
CA LYS A 47 0.93 -0.54 -22.79
C LYS A 47 0.89 0.99 -22.73
N GLU A 48 0.27 1.67 -23.68
CA GLU A 48 0.07 3.13 -23.64
C GLU A 48 -1.35 3.43 -24.11
N GLY A 49 -2.02 4.39 -23.48
CA GLY A 49 -3.36 4.75 -23.87
C GLY A 49 -3.98 5.88 -23.08
N SER A 50 -5.23 6.16 -23.42
CA SER A 50 -6.08 7.07 -22.66
C SER A 50 -7.53 6.62 -22.71
N LYS A 51 -8.27 6.89 -21.64
CA LYS A 51 -9.69 6.57 -21.50
C LYS A 51 -10.41 7.75 -20.88
N CYS A 52 -11.50 8.17 -21.51
CA CYS A 52 -12.33 9.26 -21.02
C CYS A 52 -13.69 8.71 -20.57
N PHE A 53 -14.17 9.18 -19.43
CA PHE A 53 -15.51 8.88 -18.93
C PHE A 53 -16.09 10.10 -18.23
N GLU A 54 -17.40 10.10 -18.06
CA GLU A 54 -18.13 11.22 -17.46
C GLU A 54 -18.76 10.77 -16.14
N VAL A 55 -18.46 11.48 -15.06
CA VAL A 55 -19.00 11.22 -13.72
C VAL A 55 -19.63 12.51 -13.22
N ASN A 56 -20.92 12.50 -12.87
CA ASN A 56 -21.65 13.67 -12.37
C ASN A 56 -21.52 14.91 -13.29
N ALA A 57 -21.64 14.72 -14.61
CA ALA A 57 -21.43 15.76 -15.64
C ALA A 57 -20.01 16.38 -15.63
N ARG A 58 -19.02 15.68 -15.06
CA ARG A 58 -17.61 16.05 -15.09
C ARG A 58 -16.85 15.05 -15.95
N LYS A 59 -16.12 15.58 -16.93
CA LYS A 59 -15.25 14.80 -17.81
C LYS A 59 -13.96 14.45 -17.06
N ILE A 60 -13.73 13.15 -16.87
CA ILE A 60 -12.52 12.59 -16.28
C ILE A 60 -11.75 11.86 -17.39
N GLN A 61 -10.47 12.17 -17.53
CA GLN A 61 -9.58 11.55 -18.50
C GLN A 61 -8.46 10.84 -17.76
N VAL A 62 -8.27 9.57 -18.07
CA VAL A 62 -7.18 8.75 -17.54
C VAL A 62 -6.21 8.49 -18.67
N PHE A 63 -4.92 8.71 -18.43
CA PHE A 63 -3.83 8.45 -19.38
C PHE A 63 -2.85 7.50 -18.71
N TRP A 64 -2.27 6.59 -19.48
CA TRP A 64 -1.25 5.69 -18.98
C TRP A 64 -0.17 5.43 -20.02
N ASP A 65 1.05 5.26 -19.56
CA ASP A 65 2.17 4.75 -20.34
C ASP A 65 2.98 3.81 -19.47
N LEU A 66 2.95 2.53 -19.85
CA LEU A 66 3.64 1.38 -19.30
C LEU A 66 4.59 0.78 -20.37
N SER A 67 4.81 1.47 -21.49
CA SER A 67 5.59 0.95 -22.63
C SER A 67 7.04 0.65 -22.27
N SER A 68 7.62 1.49 -21.41
CA SER A 68 8.99 1.40 -20.91
C SER A 68 9.05 0.90 -19.45
N ALA A 69 7.93 0.40 -18.93
CA ALA A 69 7.80 0.02 -17.54
C ALA A 69 8.72 -1.14 -17.19
N LYS A 70 9.51 -0.96 -16.13
CA LYS A 70 10.32 -2.00 -15.52
C LYS A 70 9.55 -2.63 -14.37
N PHE A 71 9.45 -3.95 -14.41
CA PHE A 71 8.76 -4.75 -13.40
C PHE A 71 9.77 -5.51 -12.55
N GLY A 72 9.48 -5.61 -11.25
CA GLY A 72 10.25 -6.41 -10.33
C GLY A 72 9.75 -7.86 -10.31
N SER A 73 9.71 -8.45 -9.12
CA SER A 73 9.08 -9.75 -8.86
C SER A 73 7.55 -9.67 -8.75
N GLY A 74 6.98 -8.47 -8.70
CA GLY A 74 5.55 -8.22 -8.60
C GLY A 74 4.94 -7.72 -9.92
N PRO A 75 3.60 -7.64 -9.99
CA PRO A 75 2.87 -7.14 -11.17
C PRO A 75 2.95 -5.62 -11.33
N GLU A 76 3.50 -4.93 -10.33
CA GLU A 76 3.57 -3.47 -10.29
C GLU A 76 4.89 -2.97 -10.90
N PRO A 77 4.85 -1.97 -11.80
CA PRO A 77 6.04 -1.35 -12.33
C PRO A 77 6.70 -0.46 -11.26
N PHE A 78 8.03 -0.45 -11.22
CA PHE A 78 8.78 0.37 -10.26
C PHE A 78 9.51 1.55 -10.93
N GLU A 79 9.62 1.56 -12.26
CA GLU A 79 10.32 2.60 -13.03
C GLU A 79 9.82 2.61 -14.47
N GLY A 80 9.96 3.73 -15.18
CA GLY A 80 9.67 3.87 -16.61
C GLY A 80 8.18 3.89 -16.94
N TYR A 81 7.33 4.40 -16.05
CA TYR A 81 5.88 4.45 -16.28
C TYR A 81 5.20 5.72 -15.77
N TYR A 82 3.99 5.98 -16.25
CA TYR A 82 3.05 6.88 -15.58
C TYR A 82 1.60 6.42 -15.71
N VAL A 83 0.79 6.78 -14.71
CA VAL A 83 -0.68 6.80 -14.76
C VAL A 83 -1.15 8.16 -14.29
N ALA A 84 -1.92 8.85 -15.12
CA ALA A 84 -2.35 10.22 -14.92
C ALA A 84 -3.87 10.31 -14.97
N VAL A 85 -4.48 11.03 -14.03
CA VAL A 85 -5.91 11.37 -14.04
C VAL A 85 -6.04 12.88 -14.15
N VAL A 86 -6.81 13.32 -15.13
CA VAL A 86 -7.04 14.73 -15.45
C VAL A 86 -8.53 15.02 -15.38
N CYS A 87 -8.89 16.07 -14.64
CA CYS A 87 -10.26 16.56 -14.52
C CYS A 87 -10.28 18.03 -14.94
N LYS A 88 -11.15 18.40 -15.90
CA LYS A 88 -11.27 19.78 -16.42
C LYS A 88 -9.94 20.43 -16.87
N GLY A 89 -8.98 19.62 -17.32
CA GLY A 89 -7.66 20.11 -17.75
C GLY A 89 -6.64 20.27 -16.62
N GLU A 90 -7.00 19.92 -15.39
CA GLU A 90 -6.09 19.92 -14.22
C GLU A 90 -5.68 18.48 -13.88
N MET A 91 -4.39 18.29 -13.56
CA MET A 91 -3.83 17.01 -13.17
C MET A 91 -4.17 16.71 -11.70
N VAL A 92 -5.11 15.79 -11.46
CA VAL A 92 -5.56 15.44 -10.10
C VAL A 92 -4.77 14.28 -9.51
N LEU A 93 -4.22 13.39 -10.34
CA LEU A 93 -3.41 12.26 -9.87
C LEU A 93 -2.32 11.97 -10.90
N LEU A 94 -1.09 11.82 -10.43
CA LEU A 94 0.03 11.36 -11.25
C LEU A 94 0.84 10.34 -10.46
N ILE A 95 0.85 9.11 -10.95
CA ILE A 95 1.62 7.99 -10.41
C ILE A 95 2.74 7.67 -11.40
N GLY A 96 3.92 7.35 -10.90
CA GLY A 96 5.09 6.99 -11.71
C GLY A 96 6.15 8.08 -11.84
N ASP A 97 7.25 7.73 -12.49
CA ASP A 97 8.47 8.53 -12.64
C ASP A 97 8.50 9.34 -13.95
N LEU A 98 7.75 8.93 -14.98
CA LEU A 98 7.62 9.62 -16.27
C LEU A 98 6.72 10.87 -16.21
N ARG A 99 7.03 11.77 -15.29
CA ARG A 99 6.20 12.94 -14.99
C ARG A 99 6.16 13.93 -16.14
N LYS A 100 7.29 14.17 -16.81
CA LYS A 100 7.39 15.15 -17.91
C LYS A 100 6.58 14.70 -19.12
N GLU A 101 6.64 13.41 -19.42
CA GLU A 101 5.91 12.74 -20.48
C GLU A 101 4.40 12.82 -20.23
N ALA A 102 3.97 12.59 -18.98
CA ALA A 102 2.57 12.71 -18.58
C ALA A 102 2.03 14.13 -18.83
N PHE A 103 2.74 15.18 -18.41
CA PHE A 103 2.30 16.57 -18.66
C PHE A 103 2.26 16.90 -20.16
N LYS A 104 3.27 16.45 -20.92
CA LYS A 104 3.31 16.65 -22.38
C LYS A 104 2.13 15.98 -23.08
N LYS A 105 1.75 14.77 -22.66
CA LYS A 105 0.66 13.99 -23.28
C LYS A 105 -0.71 14.55 -22.91
N THR A 106 -0.89 14.94 -21.65
CA THR A 106 -2.19 15.38 -21.13
C THR A 106 -2.51 16.84 -21.45
N GLY A 107 -1.50 17.68 -21.67
CA GLY A 107 -1.68 19.12 -21.81
C GLY A 107 -2.27 19.78 -20.56
N ALA A 108 -2.22 19.09 -19.42
CA ALA A 108 -2.82 19.55 -18.18
C ALA A 108 -2.04 20.72 -17.57
N VAL A 109 -2.76 21.70 -17.05
CA VAL A 109 -2.20 22.86 -16.35
C VAL A 109 -2.31 22.59 -14.85
N GLY A 110 -1.21 22.66 -14.10
CA GLY A 110 -1.24 22.51 -12.65
C GLY A 110 0.09 22.10 -12.02
N ALA A 111 0.25 22.47 -10.75
CA ALA A 111 1.29 21.95 -9.89
C ALA A 111 0.96 20.51 -9.45
N PHE A 112 1.97 19.77 -9.00
CA PHE A 112 1.83 18.40 -8.53
C PHE A 112 0.74 18.30 -7.45
N SER A 113 -0.29 17.49 -7.70
CA SER A 113 -1.14 17.01 -6.62
C SER A 113 -0.26 16.13 -5.71
N ASN A 114 -0.28 16.38 -4.40
CA ASN A 114 0.41 15.56 -3.40
C ASN A 114 -0.33 14.23 -3.27
N ALA A 115 -0.15 13.35 -4.25
CA ALA A 115 -0.67 12.00 -4.24
C ALA A 115 0.19 11.14 -3.30
N MET A 116 -0.45 10.57 -2.30
CA MET A 116 0.17 9.76 -1.27
C MET A 116 -0.39 8.34 -1.34
N PHE A 117 0.48 7.34 -1.26
CA PHE A 117 0.07 5.95 -1.29
C PHE A 117 -0.42 5.52 0.09
N ILE A 118 -1.69 5.15 0.22
CA ILE A 118 -2.30 4.86 1.52
C ILE A 118 -2.52 3.35 1.72
N SER A 119 -2.65 2.59 0.64
CA SER A 119 -2.81 1.15 0.76
C SER A 119 -2.38 0.37 -0.47
N LYS A 120 -2.04 -0.89 -0.24
CA LYS A 120 -1.73 -1.87 -1.26
C LYS A 120 -2.34 -3.21 -0.87
N ARG A 121 -2.78 -3.99 -1.86
CA ARG A 121 -3.29 -5.33 -1.69
C ARG A 121 -2.67 -6.22 -2.75
N GLU A 122 -2.05 -7.31 -2.32
CA GLU A 122 -1.48 -8.32 -3.21
C GLU A 122 -2.04 -9.71 -2.90
N HIS A 123 -2.21 -10.51 -3.95
CA HIS A 123 -2.49 -11.94 -3.84
C HIS A 123 -1.28 -12.71 -4.36
N ILE A 124 -0.74 -13.59 -3.52
CA ILE A 124 0.40 -14.45 -3.85
C ILE A 124 0.03 -15.91 -3.58
N SER A 125 0.53 -16.82 -4.40
CA SER A 125 0.27 -18.25 -4.26
C SER A 125 1.56 -19.01 -4.00
N GLY A 126 1.50 -20.01 -3.14
CA GLY A 126 2.67 -20.78 -2.72
C GLY A 126 2.31 -21.95 -1.82
N LYS A 127 3.27 -22.86 -1.59
CA LYS A 127 3.03 -24.05 -0.75
C LYS A 127 3.24 -23.76 0.73
N ARG A 128 4.43 -23.26 1.08
CA ARG A 128 4.87 -22.97 2.46
C ARG A 128 5.55 -21.62 2.60
N VAL A 129 6.13 -21.12 1.52
CA VAL A 129 6.90 -19.88 1.49
C VAL A 129 6.25 -18.94 0.49
N TYR A 130 6.04 -17.71 0.92
CA TYR A 130 5.32 -16.66 0.25
C TYR A 130 6.21 -15.42 0.20
N GLY A 131 6.71 -15.07 -0.99
CA GLY A 131 7.64 -13.96 -1.17
C GLY A 131 7.02 -12.82 -1.97
N THR A 132 7.20 -11.59 -1.53
CA THR A 132 6.88 -10.38 -2.28
C THR A 132 7.85 -9.25 -1.92
N LYS A 133 7.74 -8.12 -2.62
CA LYS A 133 8.49 -6.90 -2.31
C LYS A 133 7.54 -5.86 -1.73
N ALA A 134 7.92 -5.29 -0.59
CA ALA A 134 7.11 -4.31 0.12
C ALA A 134 7.91 -3.03 0.37
N GLN A 135 7.24 -1.89 0.21
CA GLN A 135 7.75 -0.58 0.61
C GLN A 135 6.84 -0.09 1.73
N PHE A 136 7.40 0.19 2.91
CA PHE A 136 6.63 0.50 4.11
C PHE A 136 6.41 2.01 4.33
N CYS A 137 7.10 2.87 3.58
CA CYS A 137 6.90 4.32 3.63
C CYS A 137 7.10 4.95 2.26
N ASP A 138 6.48 6.12 2.01
CA ASP A 138 6.61 6.81 0.73
C ASP A 138 8.08 7.12 0.42
N ASN A 139 8.53 6.75 -0.79
CA ASN A 139 9.92 6.84 -1.23
C ASN A 139 10.93 6.10 -0.31
N GLY A 140 10.46 5.17 0.53
CA GLY A 140 11.28 4.28 1.34
C GLY A 140 12.04 3.24 0.52
N GLN A 141 12.88 2.44 1.17
CA GLN A 141 13.50 1.31 0.51
C GLN A 141 12.48 0.21 0.22
N ILE A 142 12.70 -0.52 -0.87
CA ILE A 142 11.93 -1.71 -1.20
C ILE A 142 12.60 -2.89 -0.51
N HIS A 143 11.88 -3.56 0.38
CA HIS A 143 12.37 -4.71 1.13
C HIS A 143 11.84 -6.02 0.54
N ASP A 144 12.63 -7.08 0.67
CA ASP A 144 12.19 -8.45 0.40
C ASP A 144 11.38 -8.96 1.60
N LEU A 145 10.07 -9.13 1.42
CA LEU A 145 9.17 -9.68 2.42
C LEU A 145 8.93 -11.16 2.14
N ARG A 146 9.30 -12.02 3.09
CA ARG A 146 9.10 -13.46 2.99
C ARG A 146 8.37 -14.00 4.19
N ILE A 147 7.22 -14.61 3.94
CA ILE A 147 6.37 -15.25 4.94
C ILE A 147 6.48 -16.76 4.77
N GLU A 148 6.80 -17.45 5.85
CA GLU A 148 6.87 -18.89 5.90
C GLU A 148 5.81 -19.41 6.86
N CYS A 149 4.89 -20.18 6.30
CA CYS A 149 3.90 -20.93 7.04
C CYS A 149 4.31 -22.41 6.97
N ASP A 150 4.88 -22.92 8.06
CA ASP A 150 5.26 -24.32 8.14
C ASP A 150 4.13 -25.10 8.82
N SER A 151 3.59 -26.10 8.13
CA SER A 151 2.62 -27.06 8.66
C SER A 151 3.07 -28.48 8.38
N SER A 152 4.36 -28.77 8.53
CA SER A 152 4.84 -30.14 8.38
C SER A 152 4.07 -31.06 9.33
N THR A 153 3.68 -32.24 8.86
CA THR A 153 2.81 -33.20 9.60
C THR A 153 3.41 -33.73 10.91
N SER A 154 4.69 -33.44 11.17
CA SER A 154 5.43 -33.89 12.34
C SER A 154 5.84 -32.76 13.29
N ASP A 155 5.68 -31.49 12.89
CA ASP A 155 6.12 -30.33 13.68
C ASP A 155 4.91 -29.41 13.98
N GLU A 156 4.96 -28.71 15.11
CA GLU A 156 3.90 -27.74 15.43
C GLU A 156 3.91 -26.61 14.40
N PRO A 157 2.75 -26.21 13.87
CA PRO A 157 2.73 -25.20 12.84
C PRO A 157 3.23 -23.86 13.38
N ARG A 158 4.07 -23.21 12.58
CA ARG A 158 4.72 -21.94 12.90
C ARG A 158 4.59 -20.95 11.76
N LEU A 159 4.48 -19.69 12.14
CA LEU A 159 4.53 -18.55 11.23
C LEU A 159 5.85 -17.82 11.44
N LEU A 160 6.59 -17.58 10.38
CA LEU A 160 7.86 -16.86 10.40
C LEU A 160 7.84 -15.78 9.31
N ILE A 161 8.12 -14.54 9.70
CA ILE A 161 8.22 -13.41 8.76
C ILE A 161 9.67 -12.95 8.73
N HIS A 162 10.20 -12.84 7.51
CA HIS A 162 11.50 -12.28 7.23
C HIS A 162 11.37 -11.00 6.43
N ILE A 163 12.23 -10.04 6.74
CA ILE A 163 12.45 -8.82 5.96
C ILE A 163 13.93 -8.78 5.61
N ASP A 164 14.26 -8.70 4.33
CA ASP A 164 15.64 -8.73 3.80
C ASP A 164 16.46 -9.91 4.36
N ALA A 165 15.86 -11.10 4.31
CA ALA A 165 16.41 -12.35 4.87
C ALA A 165 16.64 -12.35 6.40
N LYS A 166 16.25 -11.29 7.13
CA LYS A 166 16.31 -11.24 8.60
C LYS A 166 14.96 -11.64 9.20
N PRO A 167 14.91 -12.60 10.14
CA PRO A 167 13.67 -12.96 10.80
C PRO A 167 13.24 -11.82 11.75
N VAL A 168 12.06 -11.26 11.54
CA VAL A 168 11.52 -10.14 12.33
C VAL A 168 10.37 -10.56 13.26
N MET A 169 9.71 -11.67 12.96
CA MET A 169 8.58 -12.18 13.76
C MET A 169 8.49 -13.70 13.65
N GLN A 170 8.33 -14.38 14.78
CA GLN A 170 8.07 -15.81 14.84
C GLN A 170 6.92 -16.12 15.79
N VAL A 171 5.91 -16.85 15.32
CA VAL A 171 4.78 -17.32 16.11
C VAL A 171 4.80 -18.84 16.15
N LYS A 172 5.00 -19.39 17.35
CA LYS A 172 4.88 -20.83 17.65
C LYS A 172 3.45 -21.17 18.07
N HIS A 173 3.11 -22.46 18.01
CA HIS A 173 1.78 -22.97 18.36
C HIS A 173 0.67 -22.27 17.56
N LEU A 174 0.84 -22.16 16.24
CA LEU A 174 -0.01 -21.36 15.36
C LEU A 174 -1.48 -21.83 15.35
N GLN A 175 -1.75 -23.09 15.70
CA GLN A 175 -3.10 -23.62 15.90
C GLN A 175 -3.90 -22.91 17.01
N TRP A 176 -3.23 -22.25 17.95
CA TRP A 176 -3.85 -21.46 19.02
C TRP A 176 -3.73 -19.96 18.78
N LYS A 177 -2.75 -19.55 17.97
CA LYS A 177 -2.42 -18.16 17.64
C LYS A 177 -2.67 -17.84 16.17
N PHE A 178 -3.69 -18.47 15.58
CA PHE A 178 -3.99 -18.33 14.14
C PHE A 178 -4.50 -16.93 13.78
N ARG A 179 -4.85 -16.10 14.76
CA ARG A 179 -5.10 -14.66 14.62
C ARG A 179 -4.31 -13.90 15.66
N GLY A 180 -3.76 -12.76 15.29
CA GLY A 180 -3.04 -11.90 16.22
C GLY A 180 -2.37 -10.72 15.53
N ASN A 181 -1.62 -9.96 16.33
CA ASN A 181 -0.83 -8.84 15.88
C ASN A 181 0.52 -8.75 16.61
N TYR A 182 1.47 -8.05 16.00
CA TYR A 182 2.80 -7.83 16.55
C TYR A 182 3.46 -6.62 15.89
N SER A 183 4.16 -5.80 16.69
CA SER A 183 4.88 -4.63 16.19
C SER A 183 6.33 -5.00 15.84
N ILE A 184 6.75 -4.67 14.63
CA ILE A 184 8.16 -4.81 14.18
C ILE A 184 8.75 -3.44 13.86
N LEU A 185 10.08 -3.36 13.78
CA LEU A 185 10.79 -2.18 13.29
C LEU A 185 11.41 -2.48 11.92
N VAL A 186 11.08 -1.66 10.93
CA VAL A 186 11.66 -1.71 9.58
C VAL A 186 12.30 -0.36 9.29
N ASP A 187 13.61 -0.31 9.08
CA ASP A 187 14.36 0.96 8.92
C ASP A 187 14.12 1.99 10.03
N GLY A 188 13.84 1.52 11.25
CA GLY A 188 13.50 2.37 12.39
C GLY A 188 12.06 2.90 12.41
N LEU A 189 11.23 2.56 11.42
CA LEU A 189 9.80 2.82 11.41
C LEU A 189 9.02 1.66 12.09
N PRO A 190 8.09 1.97 13.00
CA PRO A 190 7.20 0.97 13.58
C PRO A 190 6.17 0.50 12.54
N VAL A 191 6.07 -0.81 12.37
CA VAL A 191 5.10 -1.47 11.49
C VAL A 191 4.30 -2.47 12.33
N GLU A 192 3.00 -2.25 12.43
CA GLU A 192 2.06 -3.19 13.02
C GLU A 192 1.75 -4.30 12.02
N VAL A 193 2.03 -5.55 12.39
CA VAL A 193 1.73 -6.72 11.58
C VAL A 193 0.53 -7.43 12.18
N TYR A 194 -0.51 -7.63 11.38
CA TYR A 194 -1.67 -8.43 11.74
C TYR A 194 -1.70 -9.68 10.86
N TRP A 195 -2.17 -10.79 11.42
CA TRP A 195 -2.36 -12.02 10.66
C TRP A 195 -3.69 -12.70 10.99
N ASP A 196 -4.28 -13.31 9.96
CA ASP A 196 -5.30 -14.34 10.06
C ASP A 196 -4.90 -15.51 9.15
N VAL A 197 -4.47 -16.60 9.76
CA VAL A 197 -4.06 -17.83 9.07
C VAL A 197 -5.05 -18.98 9.29
N HIS A 198 -6.25 -18.68 9.80
CA HIS A 198 -7.24 -19.71 10.11
C HIS A 198 -7.61 -20.53 8.87
N ASN A 199 -7.93 -19.86 7.76
CA ASN A 199 -8.32 -20.55 6.53
C ASN A 199 -7.14 -21.30 5.89
N TRP A 200 -5.89 -20.89 6.13
CA TRP A 200 -4.71 -21.63 5.68
C TRP A 200 -4.46 -22.93 6.48
N LEU A 201 -4.67 -22.88 7.80
CA LEU A 201 -4.50 -24.03 8.70
C LEU A 201 -5.64 -25.05 8.61
N PHE A 202 -6.88 -24.57 8.63
CA PHE A 202 -8.08 -25.40 8.81
C PHE A 202 -8.99 -25.42 7.58
N GLY A 203 -8.67 -24.64 6.55
CA GLY A 203 -9.41 -24.65 5.28
C GLY A 203 -9.10 -25.89 4.44
N SER A 204 -9.89 -26.06 3.38
CA SER A 204 -9.68 -27.11 2.37
C SER A 204 -8.41 -26.85 1.53
N SER A 205 -8.22 -27.59 0.44
CA SER A 205 -7.03 -27.50 -0.44
C SER A 205 -6.73 -26.10 -1.01
N LEU A 206 -7.68 -25.16 -0.96
CA LEU A 206 -7.55 -23.78 -1.44
C LEU A 206 -7.58 -22.72 -0.32
N GLY A 207 -7.18 -23.10 0.90
CA GLY A 207 -7.09 -22.19 2.03
C GLY A 207 -6.16 -20.99 1.78
N ASN A 208 -6.44 -19.86 2.42
CA ASN A 208 -5.61 -18.66 2.35
C ASN A 208 -5.26 -18.10 3.73
N ALA A 209 -4.12 -17.44 3.82
CA ALA A 209 -3.73 -16.60 4.94
C ALA A 209 -3.81 -15.12 4.53
N VAL A 210 -4.16 -14.27 5.47
CA VAL A 210 -4.23 -12.82 5.27
C VAL A 210 -3.28 -12.14 6.24
N PHE A 211 -2.45 -11.24 5.72
CA PHE A 211 -1.55 -10.42 6.50
C PHE A 211 -1.83 -8.95 6.21
N MET A 212 -1.71 -8.11 7.22
CA MET A 212 -1.74 -6.66 7.07
C MET A 212 -0.51 -6.06 7.74
N PHE A 213 0.24 -5.27 6.99
CA PHE A 213 1.35 -4.47 7.49
C PHE A 213 0.90 -3.02 7.49
N GLN A 214 0.74 -2.46 8.67
CA GLN A 214 0.27 -1.09 8.84
C GLN A 214 1.41 -0.26 9.42
N THR A 215 1.81 0.76 8.68
CA THR A 215 2.72 1.78 9.21
C THR A 215 1.90 2.91 9.79
N SER A 216 2.37 3.50 10.88
CA SER A 216 1.88 4.80 11.31
C SER A 216 2.94 5.83 10.94
N LEU A 217 2.56 6.84 10.17
CA LEU A 217 3.42 8.01 10.05
C LEU A 217 3.36 8.73 11.40
N SER A 218 4.37 8.51 12.24
CA SER A 218 4.54 9.37 13.40
C SER A 218 4.74 10.80 12.89
N ALA A 219 4.06 11.76 13.51
CA ALA A 219 4.15 13.18 13.17
C ALA A 219 5.54 13.78 13.48
N ASP A 220 6.53 12.96 13.82
CA ASP A 220 7.83 13.37 14.34
C ASP A 220 8.72 14.01 13.25
N LYS A 221 8.40 13.84 11.96
CA LYS A 221 9.06 14.58 10.88
C LYS A 221 8.46 15.96 10.59
N LEU A 222 7.38 16.37 11.29
CA LEU A 222 6.77 17.69 11.11
C LEU A 222 7.13 18.70 12.21
N TRP A 223 7.78 18.26 13.29
CA TRP A 223 8.16 19.12 14.42
C TRP A 223 9.60 18.87 14.83
N SER A 224 10.55 19.14 13.94
CA SER A 224 11.94 19.38 14.35
C SER A 224 12.03 20.75 15.03
N SER A 225 11.64 20.81 16.30
CA SER A 225 12.11 21.80 17.28
C SER A 225 11.90 21.24 18.70
N PRO A 226 12.90 21.34 19.59
CA PRO A 226 12.89 20.61 20.85
C PRO A 226 12.11 21.37 21.92
N THR A 227 11.27 20.67 22.69
CA THR A 227 11.07 21.01 24.10
C THR A 227 10.72 19.74 24.87
N LEU A 228 11.49 19.48 25.93
CA LEU A 228 11.42 18.33 26.84
C LEU A 228 10.17 18.39 27.75
N PRO A 229 9.87 17.29 28.50
CA PRO A 229 8.52 16.78 28.69
C PRO A 229 7.94 17.15 30.06
N ASP A 230 6.63 16.94 30.23
CA ASP A 230 6.11 16.56 31.53
C ASP A 230 5.12 15.40 31.42
N SER A 231 5.28 14.52 32.40
CA SER A 231 4.64 13.23 32.63
C SER A 231 3.12 13.30 32.78
N SER A 232 2.41 12.28 32.27
CA SER A 232 1.65 11.31 33.10
C SER A 232 0.62 10.52 32.28
N GLU A 233 0.67 9.19 32.47
CA GLU A 233 -0.43 8.21 32.35
C GLU A 233 -1.00 7.84 30.96
N CYS A 234 -0.49 6.70 30.47
CA CYS A 234 -1.13 5.87 29.46
C CYS A 234 -2.43 5.27 30.00
N SER A 235 -3.56 5.64 29.42
CA SER A 235 -4.80 4.86 29.50
C SER A 235 -5.33 4.64 28.09
N TRP A 236 -5.02 3.47 27.51
CA TRP A 236 -5.64 3.01 26.27
C TRP A 236 -7.01 2.47 26.61
N THR A 237 -8.05 3.11 26.07
CA THR A 237 -9.41 2.55 26.08
C THR A 237 -9.86 2.27 24.65
N CYS A 238 -10.31 1.03 24.49
CA CYS A 238 -10.85 0.36 23.32
C CYS A 238 -11.94 1.18 22.62
N CYS A 239 -11.77 1.34 21.30
CA CYS A 239 -12.80 1.56 20.27
C CYS A 239 -14.11 2.20 20.73
N GLU A 240 -14.25 3.52 20.61
CA GLU A 240 -15.56 4.16 20.47
C GLU A 240 -15.45 5.52 19.76
N ASN A 241 -16.29 5.68 18.73
CA ASN A 241 -16.65 6.93 18.05
C ASN A 241 -15.64 7.50 17.04
N PHE A 242 -15.83 7.10 15.77
CA PHE A 242 -15.39 7.84 14.60
C PHE A 242 -16.12 9.20 14.60
N SER A 243 -15.53 10.18 15.29
CA SER A 243 -15.97 11.57 15.25
C SER A 243 -14.84 12.43 14.70
N ASP A 244 -15.25 13.22 13.72
CA ASP A 244 -14.49 14.13 12.88
C ASP A 244 -13.60 15.07 13.70
N SER A 245 -12.31 14.77 13.85
CA SER A 245 -11.30 15.77 14.24
C SER A 245 -9.87 15.30 14.00
N LYS A 246 -9.10 16.15 13.28
CA LYS A 246 -7.65 16.10 13.04
C LYS A 246 -7.12 14.80 12.43
N VAL A 247 -6.99 14.79 11.10
CA VAL A 247 -6.26 13.78 10.32
C VAL A 247 -4.89 13.51 10.96
N PRO A 248 -4.68 12.36 11.62
CA PRO A 248 -3.34 11.87 11.92
C PRO A 248 -2.71 11.48 10.58
N GLY A 249 -1.40 11.70 10.38
CA GLY A 249 -0.71 11.34 9.15
C GLY A 249 -1.10 9.93 8.71
N LEU A 250 -1.70 9.83 7.52
CA LEU A 250 -2.36 8.60 7.08
C LEU A 250 -1.30 7.52 6.91
N GLY A 251 -1.33 6.52 7.78
CA GLY A 251 -0.45 5.37 7.71
C GLY A 251 -0.64 4.59 6.40
N PHE A 252 0.44 4.00 5.87
CA PHE A 252 0.35 3.09 4.73
C PHE A 252 -0.07 1.68 5.21
N SER A 253 -1.02 1.07 4.51
CA SER A 253 -1.53 -0.28 4.82
C SER A 253 -1.32 -1.27 3.68
N PHE A 254 -0.50 -2.29 3.89
CA PHE A 254 -0.26 -3.36 2.92
C PHE A 254 -0.96 -4.67 3.32
N PHE A 255 -1.95 -5.07 2.53
CA PHE A 255 -2.67 -6.34 2.64
C PHE A 255 -2.04 -7.40 1.73
N LEU A 256 -1.79 -8.58 2.29
CA LEU A 256 -1.22 -9.69 1.56
C LEU A 256 -2.05 -10.96 1.78
N TYR A 257 -2.57 -11.50 0.69
CA TYR A 257 -3.33 -12.74 0.66
C TYR A 257 -2.42 -13.85 0.14
N ALA A 258 -2.03 -14.76 1.03
CA ALA A 258 -1.21 -15.91 0.73
C ALA A 258 -2.10 -17.14 0.49
N TRP A 259 -2.31 -17.50 -0.78
CA TRP A 259 -3.09 -18.64 -1.20
C TRP A 259 -2.25 -19.92 -1.20
N LYS A 260 -2.77 -20.97 -0.56
CA LYS A 260 -2.18 -22.30 -0.58
C LYS A 260 -2.41 -22.94 -1.95
N ASN A 261 -1.31 -23.26 -2.63
CA ASN A 261 -1.33 -24.12 -3.82
C ASN A 261 -0.73 -25.48 -3.47
N GLU A 262 -1.29 -26.56 -4.03
CA GLU A 262 -0.81 -27.94 -3.78
C GLU A 262 0.50 -28.30 -4.47
#